data_AF-A0A158S6U3-F1
#
_entry.id   AF-A0A158S6U3-F1
#
_cell.length_a   1.000
_cell.length_b   1.000
_cell.length_c   1.000
_cell.angle_alpha   90.00
_cell.angle_beta   90.00
_cell.angle_gamma   90.00
#
_symmetry.space_group_name_H-M   'P 1'
#
loop_
_entity.id
_entity.type
_entity.pdbx_description
1 polymer ?
#
loop_
_entity_poly.entity_id
_entity_poly.type
_entity_poly.pdbx_seq_one_letter_code
_entity_poly.pdbx_strand_id
1 'polypeptide(L)'
;MRNRAWPYNTAAWRRLREAHLSLEPECRHCALRGVLTMASHVDHITAISEGGLPFPSHDGLQSLCLPCHSRKTARGGEAGAVSTNKPMKGCDAKGDPIDPAHPWKSLRAEGRVARRSLKNQLVSRIRRG
;
A
#
# COMPACT_ATOMS: atom_id res chain seq x y z
N MET A 1 2.95 -5.10 -32.72
CA MET A 1 3.59 -4.39 -31.58
C MET A 1 2.49 -3.69 -30.79
N ARG A 2 2.24 -4.06 -29.53
CA ARG A 2 1.22 -3.37 -28.70
C ARG A 2 1.75 -1.99 -28.31
N ASN A 3 1.01 -0.93 -28.66
CA ASN A 3 1.36 0.44 -28.31
C ASN A 3 1.38 0.57 -26.78
N ARG A 4 2.50 1.03 -26.20
CA ARG A 4 2.65 1.27 -24.75
C ARG A 4 1.64 2.27 -24.19
N ALA A 5 1.02 3.09 -25.05
CA ALA A 5 0.02 4.06 -24.66
C ALA A 5 -1.38 3.47 -24.45
N TRP A 6 -1.65 2.26 -24.97
CA TRP A 6 -2.91 1.56 -24.72
C TRP A 6 -2.90 0.94 -23.32
N PRO A 7 -3.99 1.01 -22.54
CA PRO A 7 -5.32 1.58 -22.84
C PRO A 7 -5.45 3.07 -22.50
N TYR A 8 -4.44 3.67 -21.86
CA TYR A 8 -4.50 5.00 -21.26
C TYR A 8 -4.78 6.14 -22.25
N ASN A 9 -4.44 5.97 -23.53
CA ASN A 9 -4.70 6.96 -24.58
C ASN A 9 -6.08 6.82 -25.25
N THR A 10 -6.94 5.92 -24.79
CA THR A 10 -8.25 5.67 -25.42
C THR A 10 -9.35 6.55 -24.85
N ALA A 11 -10.34 6.88 -25.69
CA ALA A 11 -11.53 7.61 -25.24
C ALA A 11 -12.38 6.81 -24.24
N ALA A 12 -12.29 5.47 -24.27
CA ALA A 12 -12.91 4.60 -23.28
C ALA A 12 -12.30 4.81 -21.89
N TRP A 13 -10.97 4.81 -21.81
CA TRP A 13 -10.27 5.08 -20.55
C TRP A 13 -10.58 6.48 -20.00
N ARG A 14 -10.58 7.50 -20.86
CA ARG A 14 -10.91 8.88 -20.45
C ARG A 14 -12.29 8.95 -19.78
N ARG A 15 -13.32 8.35 -20.39
CA ARG A 15 -14.68 8.32 -19.83
C ARG A 15 -14.76 7.52 -18.53
N LEU A 16 -14.13 6.36 -18.47
CA LEU A 16 -14.08 5.53 -17.26
C LEU A 16 -13.40 6.27 -16.11
N ARG A 17 -12.28 6.94 -16.39
CA ARG A 17 -11.53 7.77 -15.43
C ARG A 17 -12.39 8.92 -14.89
N GLU A 18 -13.08 9.65 -15.77
CA GLU A 18 -13.96 10.76 -15.38
C GLU A 18 -15.10 10.26 -14.49
N ALA A 19 -15.81 9.20 -14.91
CA ALA A 19 -16.89 8.60 -14.13
C ALA A 19 -16.41 8.10 -12.76
N HIS A 20 -15.24 7.44 -12.71
CA HIS A 20 -14.69 6.95 -11.44
C HIS A 20 -14.30 8.09 -10.50
N LEU A 21 -13.68 9.17 -10.99
CA LEU A 21 -13.36 10.33 -10.14
C LEU A 21 -14.61 11.04 -9.61
N SER A 22 -15.72 11.03 -10.34
CA SER A 22 -16.98 11.56 -9.83
C SER A 22 -17.58 10.71 -8.71
N LEU A 23 -17.37 9.39 -8.75
CA LEU A 23 -17.83 8.45 -7.72
C LEU A 23 -16.92 8.43 -6.49
N GLU A 24 -15.60 8.44 -6.70
CA GLU A 24 -14.58 8.44 -5.66
C GLU A 24 -13.68 9.67 -5.85
N PRO A 25 -14.10 10.86 -5.38
CA PRO A 25 -13.34 12.10 -5.56
C PRO A 25 -12.11 12.21 -4.63
N GLU A 26 -12.07 11.41 -3.58
CA GLU A 26 -11.04 11.44 -2.54
C GLU A 26 -9.95 10.40 -2.79
N CYS A 27 -8.73 10.68 -2.33
CA CYS A 27 -7.61 9.75 -2.40
C CYS A 27 -7.81 8.61 -1.39
N ARG A 28 -8.03 7.40 -1.88
CA ARG A 28 -8.24 6.18 -1.07
C ARG A 28 -7.11 5.96 -0.06
N HIS A 29 -5.85 6.14 -0.48
CA HIS A 29 -4.68 6.00 0.42
C HIS A 29 -4.58 7.10 1.48
N CYS A 30 -5.09 8.31 1.22
CA CYS A 30 -5.16 9.35 2.25
C CYS A 30 -6.31 9.07 3.23
N ALA A 31 -7.47 8.64 2.72
CA ALA A 31 -8.62 8.28 3.54
C ALA A 31 -8.29 7.17 4.55
N LEU A 32 -7.52 6.16 4.16
CA LEU A 32 -7.02 5.11 5.08
C LEU A 32 -6.16 5.65 6.24
N ARG A 33 -5.54 6.82 6.05
CA ARG A 33 -4.75 7.54 7.08
C ARG A 33 -5.58 8.53 7.89
N GLY A 34 -6.89 8.60 7.66
CA GLY A 34 -7.75 9.65 8.21
C GLY A 34 -7.44 11.04 7.65
N VAL A 35 -6.79 11.13 6.49
CA VAL A 35 -6.45 12.41 5.83
C VAL A 35 -7.39 12.62 4.65
N LEU A 36 -8.11 13.72 4.64
CA LEU A 36 -8.90 14.14 3.50
C LEU A 36 -7.98 14.76 2.44
N THR A 37 -7.97 14.20 1.23
CA THR A 37 -7.20 14.75 0.09
C THR A 37 -7.90 14.40 -1.21
N MET A 38 -8.08 15.38 -2.10
CA MET A 38 -8.66 15.14 -3.40
C MET A 38 -7.76 14.26 -4.28
N ALA A 39 -8.39 13.34 -5.01
CA ALA A 39 -7.71 12.54 -6.01
C ALA A 39 -7.53 13.34 -7.31
N SER A 40 -6.44 13.05 -8.01
CA SER A 40 -6.16 13.60 -9.34
C SER A 40 -5.87 12.52 -10.37
N HIS A 41 -5.63 11.30 -9.92
CA HIS A 41 -5.28 10.15 -10.74
C HIS A 41 -6.22 8.99 -10.43
N VAL A 42 -6.56 8.23 -11.47
CA VAL A 42 -7.22 6.93 -11.35
C VAL A 42 -6.24 5.89 -11.79
N ASP A 43 -6.13 4.84 -10.99
CA ASP A 43 -5.12 3.83 -11.14
C ASP A 43 -5.74 2.45 -10.94
N HIS A 44 -5.21 1.46 -11.66
CA HIS A 44 -5.67 0.08 -11.55
C HIS A 44 -5.18 -0.51 -10.23
N ILE A 45 -6.08 -1.14 -9.48
CA ILE A 45 -5.72 -1.85 -8.25
C ILE A 45 -4.76 -3.00 -8.58
N THR A 46 -5.14 -3.82 -9.57
CA THR A 46 -4.27 -4.82 -10.19
C THR A 46 -3.72 -4.24 -11.48
N ALA A 47 -2.40 -4.06 -11.56
CA ALA A 47 -1.79 -3.46 -12.74
C ALA A 47 -2.05 -4.32 -13.99
N ILE A 48 -2.16 -3.67 -15.16
CA ILE A 48 -2.33 -4.38 -16.44
C ILE A 48 -1.12 -5.29 -16.73
N SER A 49 0.07 -4.86 -16.34
CA SER A 49 1.31 -5.65 -16.41
C SER A 49 1.25 -6.93 -15.58
N GLU A 50 0.40 -6.97 -14.55
CA GLU A 50 0.18 -8.09 -13.64
C GLU A 50 -1.09 -8.89 -13.98
N GLY A 51 -1.70 -8.62 -15.15
CA GLY A 51 -2.91 -9.32 -15.62
C GLY A 51 -4.23 -8.62 -15.31
N GLY A 52 -4.20 -7.38 -14.82
CA GLY A 52 -5.40 -6.56 -14.64
C GLY A 52 -6.14 -6.28 -15.95
N LEU A 53 -7.47 -6.16 -15.87
CA LEU A 53 -8.28 -5.77 -17.02
C LEU A 53 -7.96 -4.33 -17.43
N PRO A 54 -7.90 -4.02 -18.74
CA PRO A 54 -7.64 -2.65 -19.22
C PRO A 54 -8.77 -1.69 -18.88
N PHE A 55 -10.01 -2.18 -18.88
CA PHE A 55 -11.25 -1.43 -18.59
C PHE A 55 -12.07 -2.19 -17.54
N PRO A 56 -11.62 -2.23 -16.27
CA PRO A 56 -12.36 -2.91 -15.22
C PRO A 56 -13.59 -2.09 -14.79
N SER A 57 -14.46 -2.72 -14.03
CA SER A 57 -15.48 -2.02 -13.22
C SER A 57 -14.81 -1.12 -12.18
N HIS A 58 -15.60 -0.23 -11.54
CA HIS A 58 -15.07 0.75 -10.59
C HIS A 58 -14.38 0.15 -9.35
N ASP A 59 -14.69 -1.10 -9.01
CA ASP A 59 -14.04 -1.88 -7.95
C ASP A 59 -12.59 -2.28 -8.30
N GLY A 60 -12.25 -2.39 -9.59
CA GLY A 60 -10.88 -2.61 -10.06
C GLY A 60 -10.04 -1.34 -10.17
N LEU A 61 -10.61 -0.18 -9.81
CA LEU A 61 -9.97 1.12 -9.86
C LEU A 61 -9.88 1.75 -8.47
N GLN A 62 -8.91 2.64 -8.31
CA GLN A 62 -8.77 3.48 -7.13
C GLN A 62 -8.41 4.91 -7.50
N SER A 63 -8.97 5.85 -6.76
CA SER A 63 -8.65 7.26 -6.86
C SER A 63 -7.48 7.62 -5.94
N LEU A 64 -6.44 8.26 -6.50
CA LEU A 64 -5.22 8.61 -5.78
C LEU A 64 -4.82 10.08 -6.04
N CYS A 65 -4.25 10.71 -5.01
CA CYS A 65 -3.49 11.94 -5.18
C CYS A 65 -2.11 11.63 -5.78
N LEU A 66 -1.48 12.61 -6.43
CA LEU A 66 -0.20 12.43 -7.11
C LEU A 66 0.88 11.77 -6.23
N PRO A 67 1.13 12.19 -4.97
CA PRO A 67 2.13 11.52 -4.11
C PRO A 67 1.82 10.06 -3.81
N CYS A 68 0.54 9.70 -3.66
CA CYS A 68 0.13 8.33 -3.40
C CYS A 68 0.25 7.46 -4.65
N HIS A 69 -0.11 8.02 -5.81
CA HIS A 69 0.06 7.37 -7.11
C HIS A 69 1.53 7.06 -7.38
N SER A 70 2.43 8.07 -7.33
CA SER A 70 3.87 7.86 -7.56
C SER A 70 4.49 6.82 -6.63
N ARG A 71 4.03 6.77 -5.38
CA ARG A 71 4.52 5.79 -4.39
C ARG A 71 4.02 4.38 -4.66
N LYS A 72 2.80 4.21 -5.19
CA LYS A 72 2.33 2.91 -5.67
C LYS A 72 3.14 2.48 -6.89
N THR A 73 3.29 3.36 -7.87
CA THR A 73 4.07 3.09 -9.07
C THR A 73 5.47 2.64 -8.72
N ALA A 74 6.16 3.33 -7.80
CA ALA A 74 7.49 2.96 -7.33
C ALA A 74 7.56 1.58 -6.63
N ARG A 75 6.44 0.98 -6.22
CA ARG A 75 6.39 -0.36 -5.63
C ARG A 75 5.98 -1.43 -6.64
N GLY A 76 5.29 -1.03 -7.70
CA GLY A 76 4.83 -1.93 -8.75
C GLY A 76 5.95 -2.34 -9.70
N GLY A 77 5.67 -3.35 -10.51
CA GLY A 77 6.61 -3.83 -11.53
C GLY A 77 6.97 -2.76 -12.58
N GLU A 78 6.15 -1.72 -12.76
CA GLU A 78 6.42 -0.66 -13.73
C GLU A 78 7.56 0.31 -13.35
N ALA A 79 8.01 0.32 -12.08
CA ALA A 79 9.05 1.24 -11.61
C ALA A 79 10.45 0.98 -12.19
N GLY A 80 10.72 -0.24 -12.64
CA GLY A 80 12.04 -0.66 -13.10
C GLY A 80 13.15 -0.36 -12.07
N ALA A 81 14.17 0.40 -12.49
CA ALA A 81 15.31 0.76 -11.64
C ALA A 81 14.96 1.65 -10.43
N VAL A 82 13.77 2.28 -10.43
CA VAL A 82 13.29 3.15 -9.33
C VAL A 82 12.41 2.35 -8.35
N SER A 83 12.33 1.02 -8.49
CA SER A 83 11.54 0.17 -7.61
C SER A 83 11.99 0.27 -6.14
N THR A 84 11.04 0.27 -5.22
CA THR A 84 11.31 0.37 -3.79
C THR A 84 10.42 -0.56 -2.97
N ASN A 85 11.02 -1.28 -2.04
CA ASN A 85 10.33 -2.14 -1.07
C ASN A 85 9.93 -1.37 0.22
N LYS A 86 9.96 -0.03 0.19
CA LYS A 86 9.60 0.78 1.37
C LYS A 86 8.10 0.59 1.69
N PRO A 87 7.74 0.21 2.93
CA PRO A 87 6.35 -0.06 3.30
C PRO A 87 5.48 1.20 3.26
N MET A 88 4.16 1.02 3.20
CA MET A 88 3.17 2.11 3.21
C MET A 88 3.34 2.93 4.47
N LYS A 89 3.56 4.23 4.30
CA LYS A 89 3.68 5.16 5.43
C LYS A 89 2.29 5.42 6.00
N GLY A 90 2.16 5.36 7.32
CA GLY A 90 0.97 5.75 8.07
C GLY A 90 0.40 4.64 8.96
N CYS A 91 -0.36 5.06 9.97
CA CYS A 91 -1.15 4.19 10.83
C CYS A 91 -2.63 4.52 10.66
N ASP A 92 -3.49 3.54 10.89
CA ASP A 92 -4.94 3.73 10.97
C ASP A 92 -5.38 4.34 12.32
N ALA A 93 -6.68 4.53 12.51
CA ALA A 93 -7.24 5.10 13.75
C ALA A 93 -7.00 4.25 15.00
N LYS A 94 -6.66 2.96 14.85
CA LYS A 94 -6.31 2.06 15.96
C LYS A 94 -4.81 2.08 16.26
N GLY A 95 -4.03 2.79 15.44
CA GLY A 95 -2.57 2.83 15.52
C GLY A 95 -1.89 1.67 14.82
N ASP A 96 -2.61 0.86 14.04
CA ASP A 96 -2.01 -0.22 13.27
C ASP A 96 -1.40 0.32 11.96
N PRO A 97 -0.27 -0.23 11.48
CA PRO A 97 0.28 0.15 10.19
C PRO A 97 -0.72 -0.12 9.05
N ILE A 98 -0.82 0.81 8.11
CA ILE A 98 -1.73 0.68 6.97
C ILE A 98 -1.22 -0.36 5.96
N ASP A 99 0.09 -0.53 5.87
CA ASP A 99 0.65 -1.56 5.00
C ASP A 99 0.31 -2.96 5.54
N PRO A 100 -0.45 -3.79 4.79
CA PRO A 100 -0.73 -5.15 5.21
C PRO A 100 0.54 -6.00 5.39
N ALA A 101 1.60 -5.70 4.63
CA ALA A 101 2.88 -6.37 4.69
C ALA A 101 3.84 -5.73 5.73
N HIS A 102 3.38 -4.81 6.59
CA HIS A 102 4.25 -4.21 7.60
C HIS A 102 4.71 -5.27 8.64
N PRO A 103 6.01 -5.35 8.97
CA PRO A 103 6.55 -6.31 9.94
C PRO A 103 5.93 -6.23 11.35
N TRP A 104 5.22 -5.15 11.67
CA TRP A 104 4.53 -4.98 12.96
C TRP A 104 3.18 -5.71 13.02
N LYS A 105 2.48 -5.90 11.88
CA LYS A 105 1.23 -6.67 11.85
C LYS A 105 1.46 -8.17 12.04
N SER A 106 2.59 -8.71 11.57
CA SER A 106 2.95 -10.13 11.78
C SER A 106 3.27 -10.47 13.24
N LEU A 107 3.62 -9.48 14.08
CA LEU A 107 3.99 -9.71 15.48
C LEU A 107 2.80 -9.73 16.46
N ARG A 108 1.62 -9.20 16.10
CA ARG A 108 0.42 -9.20 16.97
C ARG A 108 -0.62 -10.27 16.65
N ALA A 109 -0.60 -10.84 15.45
CA ALA A 109 -1.47 -11.98 15.11
C ALA A 109 -1.13 -13.22 15.95
N GLU A 110 0.12 -13.32 16.42
CA GLU A 110 0.52 -14.33 17.38
C GLU A 110 0.44 -13.73 18.78
N GLY A 111 -0.57 -14.12 19.56
CA GLY A 111 -0.62 -13.92 21.01
C GLY A 111 0.49 -14.67 21.77
N ARG A 112 1.72 -14.69 21.26
CA ARG A 112 2.91 -15.01 22.05
C ARG A 112 3.34 -13.73 22.74
N VAL A 113 2.84 -13.57 23.96
CA VAL A 113 3.61 -12.92 25.03
C VAL A 113 5.04 -13.38 24.83
N ALA A 114 5.95 -12.47 24.48
CA ALA A 114 7.36 -12.78 24.41
C ALA A 114 7.70 -13.45 25.73
N ARG A 115 7.88 -14.78 25.74
CA ARG A 115 8.33 -15.49 26.92
C ARG A 115 9.69 -14.90 27.19
N ARG A 116 9.72 -13.97 28.13
CA ARG A 116 10.90 -13.34 28.70
C ARG A 116 11.91 -14.46 28.88
N SER A 117 12.98 -14.45 28.09
CA SER A 117 13.98 -15.50 28.10
C SER A 117 14.51 -15.59 29.53
N LEU A 118 14.09 -16.62 30.26
CA LEU A 118 14.46 -16.87 31.67
C LEU A 118 15.92 -17.35 31.80
N LYS A 119 16.80 -17.05 30.84
CA LYS A 119 18.17 -17.56 30.83
C LYS A 119 19.20 -16.70 31.55
N ASN A 120 18.85 -15.51 32.05
CA ASN A 120 19.84 -14.62 32.70
C ASN A 120 19.51 -14.22 34.14
N GLN A 121 18.73 -15.03 34.87
CA GLN A 121 18.70 -14.97 36.34
C GLN A 121 19.29 -16.25 36.92
N LEU A 122 20.63 -16.31 36.99
CA LEU A 122 21.29 -17.10 38.02
C LEU A 122 22.55 -16.38 38.53
N VAL A 123 22.27 -15.54 39.53
CA VAL A 123 22.97 -15.35 40.80
C VAL A 123 24.47 -15.01 40.75
N SER A 124 24.74 -13.76 41.10
CA SER A 124 25.97 -13.28 41.69
C SER A 124 26.24 -13.93 43.07
N ARG A 125 27.53 -14.12 43.38
CA ARG A 125 28.15 -14.36 44.71
C ARG A 125 28.50 -15.80 45.07
N ILE A 126 29.80 -16.12 44.98
CA ILE A 126 30.53 -16.73 46.10
C ILE A 126 31.84 -15.95 46.29
N ARG A 127 31.99 -15.36 47.48
CA ARG A 127 33.22 -14.79 48.03
C ARG A 127 33.86 -15.84 48.94
N ARG A 128 35.19 -15.97 48.83
CA ARG A 128 36.18 -16.43 49.83
C ARG A 128 36.30 -17.92 50.15
N GLY A 129 37.53 -18.38 49.95
CA GLY A 129 38.27 -19.39 50.70
C GLY A 129 39.74 -19.10 50.41
#